data_AF-A0A6M0AR33-F1
#
_entry.id   AF-A0A6M0AR33-F1
#
_cell.length_a   1.000
_cell.length_b   1.000
_cell.length_c   1.000
_cell.angle_alpha   90.00
_cell.angle_beta   90.00
_cell.angle_gamma   90.00
#
_symmetry.space_group_name_H-M   'P 1'
#
loop_
_entity.id
_entity.type
_entity.pdbx_description
1 polymer ?
#
loop_
_entity_poly.entity_id
_entity_poly.type
_entity_poly.pdbx_seq_one_letter_code
_entity_poly.pdbx_strand_id
1 'polypeptide(L)' 'MSNSMPICRANSTDDLELIISFGYTPLADGLLTKDQLDKPEYTAPLDLAFSPSSGLVQITESVPPEILFC' A
#
# COMPACT_ATOMS: atom_id res chain seq x y z
N MET A 1 -4.58 9.90 12.33
CA MET A 1 -3.42 8.97 12.37
C MET A 1 -2.30 9.64 11.61
N SER A 2 -1.08 9.58 12.14
CA SER A 2 0.07 10.32 11.59
C SER A 2 0.45 9.73 10.23
N ASN A 3 -0.02 10.33 9.14
CA ASN A 3 0.35 10.02 7.76
C ASN A 3 1.79 10.50 7.49
N SER A 4 2.79 9.85 8.10
CA SER A 4 4.16 10.02 7.64
C SER A 4 4.37 9.10 6.44
N MET A 5 4.73 9.67 5.29
CA MET A 5 5.13 8.90 4.12
C MET A 5 6.32 8.00 4.47
N PRO A 6 6.41 6.78 3.91
CA PRO A 6 7.56 5.93 4.18
C PRO A 6 8.81 6.51 3.52
N ILE A 7 9.98 6.09 4.00
CA ILE A 7 11.24 6.37 3.32
C ILE A 7 11.29 5.63 1.97
N CYS A 8 11.94 6.23 0.99
CA CYS A 8 12.12 5.60 -0.30
C CYS A 8 12.90 4.28 -0.18
N ARG A 9 12.30 3.16 -0.61
CA ARG A 9 12.92 1.82 -0.51
C ARG A 9 14.22 1.65 -1.29
N ALA A 10 14.47 2.45 -2.33
CA ALA A 10 15.67 2.32 -3.17
C ALA A 10 16.93 2.99 -2.58
N ASN A 11 16.76 4.13 -1.89
CA ASN A 11 17.88 4.97 -1.47
C ASN A 11 17.75 5.53 -0.04
N SER A 12 16.70 5.14 0.69
CA SER A 12 16.42 5.55 2.07
C SER A 12 16.25 7.07 2.26
N THR A 13 15.94 7.81 1.19
CA THR A 13 15.64 9.25 1.28
C THR A 13 14.17 9.48 1.63
N ASP A 14 13.90 10.50 2.44
CA ASP A 14 12.55 10.97 2.78
C ASP A 14 12.12 12.09 1.81
N ASP A 15 12.00 11.74 0.53
CA ASP A 15 11.66 12.65 -0.57
C ASP A 15 10.48 12.15 -1.42
N LEU A 16 9.64 11.29 -0.85
CA LEU A 16 8.46 10.81 -1.58
C LEU A 16 7.47 11.96 -1.82
N GLU A 17 6.92 11.98 -3.03
CA GLU A 17 5.85 12.89 -3.45
C GLU A 17 4.66 12.05 -3.91
N LEU A 18 3.47 12.29 -3.33
CA LEU A 18 2.25 11.57 -3.70
C LEU A 18 1.85 11.90 -5.14
N ILE A 19 1.69 10.86 -5.98
CA ILE A 19 1.19 10.99 -7.36
C ILE A 19 -0.33 10.86 -7.36
N ILE A 20 -0.84 9.79 -6.76
CA ILE A 20 -2.26 9.44 -6.76
C ILE A 20 -2.59 8.63 -5.50
N SER A 21 -3.75 8.93 -4.92
CA SER A 21 -4.33 8.14 -3.83
C SER A 21 -5.57 7.43 -4.34
N PHE A 22 -5.60 6.10 -4.20
CA PHE A 22 -6.81 5.30 -4.43
C PHE A 22 -7.58 5.06 -3.13
N GLY A 23 -7.05 5.51 -1.98
CA GLY A 23 -7.64 5.30 -0.67
C GLY A 23 -7.49 3.85 -0.20
N TYR A 24 -8.36 3.41 0.70
CA TYR A 24 -8.35 2.03 1.20
C TYR A 24 -8.99 1.09 0.21
N THR A 25 -8.24 0.08 -0.22
CA THR A 25 -8.71 -0.95 -1.16
C THR A 25 -8.55 -2.34 -0.55
N PRO A 26 -9.40 -3.31 -0.93
CA PRO A 26 -9.16 -4.71 -0.61
C PRO A 26 -7.91 -5.25 -1.32
N LEU A 27 -7.45 -6.43 -0.89
CA LEU A 27 -6.36 -7.12 -1.59
C LEU A 27 -6.83 -7.57 -2.97
N ALA A 28 -6.06 -7.27 -4.02
CA ALA A 28 -6.45 -7.56 -5.40
C ALA A 28 -6.72 -9.05 -5.65
N ASP A 29 -5.95 -9.94 -5.03
CA ASP A 29 -6.10 -11.39 -5.12
C ASP A 29 -6.91 -12.00 -3.95
N GLY A 30 -7.49 -11.16 -3.08
CA GLY A 30 -8.27 -11.56 -1.91
C GLY A 30 -9.70 -12.00 -2.23
N LEU A 31 -9.88 -12.96 -3.16
CA LEU A 31 -11.20 -13.38 -3.62
C LEU A 31 -12.06 -13.98 -2.48
N LEU A 32 -13.26 -13.43 -2.29
CA LEU A 32 -14.19 -13.85 -1.24
C LEU A 32 -15.06 -15.03 -1.65
N THR A 33 -15.29 -15.93 -0.69
CA THR A 33 -16.38 -16.93 -0.76
C THR A 33 -17.70 -16.31 -0.32
N LYS A 34 -18.83 -16.96 -0.65
CA LYS A 34 -20.17 -16.49 -0.25
C LYS A 34 -20.31 -16.32 1.26
N ASP A 35 -19.72 -17.22 2.04
CA ASP A 35 -19.78 -17.19 3.51
C ASP A 35 -18.89 -16.10 4.14
N GLN A 36 -18.15 -15.34 3.32
CA GLN A 36 -17.30 -14.23 3.75
C GLN A 36 -17.92 -12.86 3.45
N LEU A 37 -19.03 -12.78 2.69
CA LEU A 37 -19.60 -11.50 2.26
C LEU A 37 -20.05 -10.59 3.41
N ASP A 38 -20.47 -11.18 4.54
CA ASP A 38 -20.88 -10.45 5.73
C ASP A 38 -19.76 -10.28 6.77
N LYS A 39 -18.53 -10.68 6.41
CA LYS A 39 -17.36 -10.60 7.29
C LYS A 39 -16.49 -9.40 6.92
N PRO A 40 -15.74 -8.83 7.88
CA PRO A 40 -14.75 -7.81 7.56
C PRO A 40 -13.72 -8.32 6.54
N GLU A 41 -13.44 -7.51 5.53
CA GLU A 41 -12.39 -7.75 4.54
C GLU A 41 -11.12 -6.98 4.94
N TYR A 42 -9.95 -7.58 4.69
CA TYR A 42 -8.69 -6.88 4.90
C TYR A 42 -8.53 -5.80 3.84
N THR A 43 -8.27 -4.57 4.28
CA THR A 43 -8.02 -3.43 3.40
C THR A 43 -6.76 -2.69 3.82
N ALA A 44 -6.09 -2.08 2.86
CA ALA A 44 -4.91 -1.25 3.07
C ALA A 44 -4.96 -0.02 2.15
N PRO A 45 -4.31 1.10 2.50
CA PRO A 45 -4.20 2.23 1.60
C PRO A 45 -3.38 1.88 0.36
N LEU A 46 -3.91 2.19 -0.82
CA LEU A 46 -3.23 2.06 -2.10
C LEU A 46 -2.92 3.46 -2.62
N ASP A 47 -1.78 3.99 -2.21
CA ASP A 47 -1.29 5.28 -2.69
C ASP A 47 0.06 5.10 -3.39
N LEU A 48 0.24 5.75 -4.53
CA LEU A 48 1.48 5.73 -5.30
C LEU A 48 2.24 7.03 -5.09
N ALA A 49 3.53 6.90 -4.77
CA ALA A 49 4.43 8.03 -4.56
C ALA A 49 5.73 7.87 -5.36
N PHE A 50 6.31 8.99 -5.76
CA PHE A 50 7.53 9.10 -6.56
C PHE A 50 8.67 9.71 -5.75
N SER A 51 9.88 9.18 -5.89
CA SER A 51 11.12 9.76 -5.31
C SER A 51 11.93 10.46 -6.41
N PRO A 52 12.07 11.80 -6.39
CA PRO A 52 12.88 12.53 -7.36
C PRO A 52 14.37 12.13 -7.33
N SER A 53 14.91 11.76 -6.18
CA SER A 53 16.34 11.41 -6.03
C SER A 53 16.72 10.05 -6.62
N SER A 54 15.79 9.09 -6.68
CA SER A 54 16.05 7.74 -7.21
C SER A 54 15.33 7.42 -8.51
N GLY A 55 14.27 8.16 -8.83
CA GLY A 55 13.34 7.82 -9.91
C GLY A 55 12.38 6.68 -9.57
N LEU A 56 12.39 6.13 -8.34
CA LEU A 56 11.51 5.04 -7.93
C LEU A 56 10.06 5.53 -7.73
N VAL A 57 9.10 4.78 -8.29
CA VAL A 57 7.69 4.85 -7.92
C VAL A 57 7.36 3.67 -7.01
N GLN A 58 6.68 3.91 -5.89
CA GLN A 58 6.35 2.88 -4.91
C GLN A 58 5.01 3.13 -4.20
N ILE A 59 4.49 2.10 -3.56
CA ILE A 59 3.33 2.21 -2.66
C ILE A 59 3.73 2.74 -1.29
N THR A 60 2.84 3.47 -0.63
CA THR A 60 3.09 4.09 0.70
C THR A 60 2.97 3.11 1.87
N GLU A 61 2.28 1.99 1.70
CA GLU A 61 2.09 0.95 2.73
C GLU A 61 2.64 -0.39 2.23
N SER A 62 3.32 -1.14 3.10
CA SER A 62 3.73 -2.52 2.82
C SER A 62 2.77 -3.47 3.54
N VAL A 63 1.87 -4.11 2.82
CA VAL A 63 1.05 -5.19 3.39
C VAL A 63 1.99 -6.34 3.83
N PRO A 64 1.85 -6.88 5.06
CA PRO A 64 2.66 -7.98 5.55
C PRO A 64 2.66 -9.20 4.60
N PRO A 65 3.82 -9.81 4.30
CA PRO A 65 3.93 -10.98 3.45
C PRO A 65 3.06 -12.16 3.91
N GLU A 66 2.86 -12.32 5.23
CA GLU A 66 2.05 -13.38 5.82
C GLU A 66 0.56 -13.24 5.50
N ILE A 67 0.12 -12.06 5.09
CA ILE A 67 -1.24 -11.80 4.62
C ILE A 67 -1.35 -12.07 3.11
N LEU A 68 -0.28 -11.83 2.36
CA LEU A 68 -0.28 -11.93 0.90
C LEU A 68 0.03 -13.34 0.38
N PHE A 69 0.83 -14.12 1.10
CA PHE A 69 1.46 -15.33 0.56
C PHE A 69 1.30 -16.61 1.40
N CYS A 70 0.66 -16.55 2.57
CA CYS A 70 0.48 -17.73 3.45
C CYS A 70 -0.89 -18.39 3.33
#